data_AF-F4QA72-F1
#
_entry.id   AF-F4QA72-F1
#
_cell.length_a   1.000
_cell.length_b   1.000
_cell.length_c   1.000
_cell.angle_alpha   90.00
_cell.angle_beta   90.00
_cell.angle_gamma   90.00
#
_symmetry.space_group_name_H-M   'P 1'
#
loop_
_entity.id
_entity.type
_entity.pdbx_description
1 polymer ?
#
loop_
_entity_poly.entity_id
_entity_poly.type
_entity_poly.pdbx_seq_one_letter_code
_entity_poly.pdbx_strand_id
1 'polypeptide(L)'
;MVISSAILNFTYTIKSTPTPLKDLPYINIYSSYVEDPEWSNRQTLMTSLSTNSQSFEFTTGHYFPFHNPTAIVSGINALANKIKSNPAQFWGTALF
;
A
#
# COMPACT_ATOMS: atom_id res chain seq x y z
N MET A 1 -3.39 -9.88 -7.00
CA MET A 1 -2.22 -10.66 -7.47
C MET A 1 -1.06 -10.36 -6.54
N VAL A 2 -0.53 -11.37 -5.86
CA VAL A 2 0.68 -11.24 -5.03
C VAL A 2 1.86 -11.58 -5.92
N ILE A 3 2.82 -10.67 -6.03
CA ILE A 3 4.07 -10.94 -6.75
C ILE A 3 4.79 -12.09 -6.03
N SER A 4 5.43 -13.00 -6.76
CA SER A 4 6.21 -14.09 -6.17
C SER A 4 7.18 -13.56 -5.12
N SER A 5 7.14 -14.14 -3.92
CA SER A 5 8.00 -13.76 -2.78
C SER A 5 9.49 -13.84 -3.12
N ALA A 6 9.90 -14.76 -3.98
CA ALA A 6 11.28 -14.88 -4.44
C ALA A 6 11.73 -13.70 -5.32
N ILE A 7 10.87 -13.23 -6.22
CA ILE A 7 11.15 -12.07 -7.08
C ILE A 7 11.13 -10.77 -6.26
N LEU A 8 10.21 -10.66 -5.31
CA LEU A 8 10.16 -9.57 -4.34
C LEU A 8 11.46 -9.50 -3.53
N ASN A 9 11.91 -10.62 -2.94
CA ASN A 9 13.15 -10.65 -2.17
C ASN A 9 14.37 -10.27 -3.01
N PHE A 10 14.49 -10.81 -4.23
CA PHE A 10 15.58 -10.47 -5.13
C PHE A 10 15.60 -8.97 -5.47
N THR A 11 14.42 -8.39 -5.74
CA THR A 11 14.27 -6.95 -6.01
C THR A 11 14.64 -6.10 -4.79
N TYR A 12 14.27 -6.54 -3.59
CA TYR A 12 14.57 -5.86 -2.33
C TYR A 12 16.06 -5.90 -1.98
N THR A 13 16.72 -7.04 -2.20
CA THR A 13 18.17 -7.18 -2.03
C THR A 13 18.94 -6.27 -3.00
N ILE A 14 18.55 -6.21 -4.27
CA ILE A 14 19.23 -5.36 -5.28
C ILE A 14 19.06 -3.87 -4.97
N LYS A 15 17.88 -3.44 -4.54
CA LYS A 15 17.63 -2.02 -4.31
C LYS A 15 18.32 -1.47 -3.07
N SER A 16 18.67 -2.31 -2.08
CA SER A 16 19.45 -1.92 -0.89
C SER A 16 18.98 -0.63 -0.22
N THR A 17 17.65 -0.39 -0.20
CA THR A 17 17.03 0.72 0.52
C THR A 17 15.90 0.18 1.41
N PRO A 18 15.56 0.86 2.53
CA PRO A 18 14.39 0.52 3.34
C PRO A 18 13.05 0.66 2.59
N THR A 19 13.04 1.40 1.47
CA THR A 19 11.85 1.70 0.65
C THR A 19 12.07 1.33 -0.83
N PRO A 20 12.23 0.04 -1.13
CA PRO A 20 12.54 -0.42 -2.49
C PRO A 20 11.39 -0.15 -3.49
N LEU A 21 10.19 0.17 -2.99
CA LEU A 21 9.01 0.55 -3.76
C LEU A 21 8.65 2.03 -3.58
N LYS A 22 9.60 2.89 -3.20
CA LYS A 22 9.36 4.32 -2.86
C LYS A 22 8.43 5.06 -3.83
N ASP A 23 8.56 4.78 -5.13
CA ASP A 23 7.85 5.50 -6.19
C ASP A 23 6.55 4.81 -6.64
N LEU A 24 6.19 3.66 -6.06
CA LEU A 24 4.94 2.96 -6.36
C LEU A 24 3.83 3.47 -5.42
N PRO A 25 2.87 4.27 -5.91
CA PRO A 25 1.70 4.63 -5.13
C PRO A 25 0.68 3.49 -5.16
N TYR A 26 0.27 3.01 -3.99
CA TYR A 26 -0.85 2.10 -3.89
C TYR A 26 -1.54 2.19 -2.53
N ILE A 27 -2.77 1.64 -2.48
CA ILE A 27 -3.49 1.44 -1.23
C ILE A 27 -3.52 -0.05 -0.91
N ASN A 28 -3.18 -0.38 0.33
CA ASN A 28 -3.36 -1.73 0.85
C ASN A 28 -4.61 -1.78 1.72
N ILE A 29 -5.74 -2.19 1.14
CA ILE A 29 -6.97 -2.37 1.90
C ILE A 29 -7.03 -3.82 2.35
N TYR A 30 -7.16 -4.03 3.66
CA TYR A 30 -7.19 -5.36 4.25
C TYR A 30 -8.20 -5.46 5.38
N SER A 31 -8.67 -6.68 5.62
CA SER A 31 -9.40 -7.01 6.84
C SER A 31 -8.42 -7.53 7.86
N SER A 32 -8.48 -7.06 9.11
CA SER A 32 -7.81 -7.74 10.20
C SER A 32 -8.61 -8.96 10.64
N TYR A 33 -7.89 -9.95 11.16
CA TYR A 33 -8.46 -11.13 11.79
C TYR A 33 -7.79 -11.26 13.15
N VAL A 34 -8.59 -11.39 14.21
CA VAL A 34 -8.07 -11.51 15.57
C VAL A 34 -7.20 -12.77 15.71
N GLU A 35 -7.52 -13.84 14.96
CA GLU A 35 -6.74 -15.08 14.97
C GLU A 35 -5.46 -15.04 14.13
N ASP A 36 -5.25 -14.02 13.29
CA ASP A 36 -4.08 -13.91 12.42
C ASP A 36 -3.46 -12.50 12.46
N PRO A 37 -2.71 -12.17 13.54
CA PRO A 37 -1.98 -10.91 13.61
C PRO A 37 -0.84 -10.82 12.59
N GLU A 38 -0.35 -11.97 12.09
CA GLU A 38 0.70 -12.01 11.09
C GLU A 38 0.22 -11.43 9.75
N TRP A 39 -1.04 -11.69 9.39
CA TRP A 39 -1.69 -11.08 8.24
C TRP A 39 -1.58 -9.54 8.28
N SER A 40 -2.02 -8.90 9.36
CA SER A 40 -1.95 -7.44 9.52
C SER A 40 -0.50 -6.92 9.46
N ASN A 41 0.43 -7.64 10.07
CA ASN A 41 1.86 -7.30 10.03
C ASN A 41 2.42 -7.35 8.60
N ARG A 42 2.04 -8.36 7.80
CA ARG A 42 2.44 -8.44 6.39
C ARG A 42 1.86 -7.29 5.58
N GLN A 43 0.59 -6.92 5.82
CA GLN A 43 -0.04 -5.81 5.10
C GLN A 43 0.62 -4.47 5.37
N THR A 44 0.96 -4.21 6.64
CA THR A 44 1.66 -2.99 7.05
C THR A 44 3.11 -2.96 6.58
N LEU A 45 3.82 -4.10 6.65
CA LEU A 45 5.18 -4.24 6.13
C LEU A 45 5.25 -3.96 4.63
N MET A 46 4.35 -4.53 3.82
CA MET A 46 4.34 -4.28 2.38
C MET A 46 4.21 -2.78 2.09
N THR A 47 3.29 -2.11 2.78
CA THR A 47 3.07 -0.67 2.63
C THR A 47 4.26 0.17 3.05
N SER A 48 5.01 -0.22 4.10
CA SER A 48 6.19 0.54 4.54
C SER A 48 7.33 0.55 3.53
N LEU A 49 7.32 -0.36 2.55
CA LEU A 49 8.32 -0.41 1.48
C LEU A 49 8.14 0.69 0.43
N SER A 50 7.05 1.47 0.52
CA SER A 50 6.78 2.62 -0.32
C SER A 50 6.50 3.87 0.51
N THR A 51 7.13 4.98 0.14
CA THR A 51 6.88 6.30 0.76
C THR A 51 5.54 6.91 0.32
N ASN A 52 5.03 6.49 -0.84
CA ASN A 52 3.77 6.98 -1.44
C ASN A 52 2.60 6.00 -1.27
N SER A 53 2.65 5.08 -0.30
CA SER A 53 1.57 4.10 -0.10
C SER A 53 0.93 4.22 1.27
N GLN A 54 -0.28 3.69 1.40
CA GLN A 54 -1.00 3.69 2.67
C GLN A 54 -1.80 2.39 2.83
N SER A 55 -1.88 1.90 4.07
CA SER A 55 -2.67 0.74 4.42
C SER A 55 -3.90 1.17 5.21
N PHE A 56 -5.01 0.47 4.99
CA PHE A 56 -6.28 0.69 5.66
C PHE A 56 -6.85 -0.64 6.11
N GLU A 57 -7.06 -0.73 7.42
CA GLU A 57 -7.71 -1.86 8.05
C GLU A 57 -9.22 -1.63 8.10
N PHE A 58 -9.99 -2.67 7.79
CA PHE A 58 -11.43 -2.71 8.03
C PHE A 58 -11.82 -4.01 8.72
N THR A 59 -12.96 -4.04 9.40
CA THR A 59 -13.47 -5.25 10.07
C THR A 59 -14.54 -5.98 9.24
N THR A 60 -14.68 -5.64 7.96
CA THR A 60 -15.76 -6.11 7.07
C THR A 60 -15.44 -7.42 6.33
N GLY A 61 -14.30 -8.05 6.64
CA GLY A 61 -13.88 -9.34 6.08
C GLY A 61 -13.24 -9.26 4.69
N HIS A 62 -12.75 -10.40 4.20
CA HIS A 62 -12.04 -10.51 2.91
C HIS A 62 -12.85 -9.97 1.72
N TYR A 63 -14.18 -10.14 1.76
CA TYR A 63 -15.09 -9.73 0.70
C TYR A 63 -15.57 -8.27 0.82
N PHE A 64 -14.74 -7.42 1.43
CA PHE A 64 -15.02 -5.98 1.57
C PHE A 64 -15.37 -5.26 0.24
N PRO A 65 -14.92 -5.66 -0.96
CA PRO A 65 -15.36 -4.98 -2.18
C PRO A 65 -16.88 -5.07 -2.42
N PHE A 66 -17.52 -6.13 -1.90
CA PHE A 66 -18.95 -6.34 -2.02
C PHE A 66 -19.72 -5.76 -0.83
N HIS A 67 -19.19 -5.94 0.38
CA HIS A 67 -19.89 -5.53 1.61
C HIS A 67 -19.60 -4.09 2.03
N ASN A 68 -18.49 -3.52 1.56
CA ASN A 68 -18.03 -2.19 1.93
C ASN A 68 -17.26 -1.52 0.76
N PRO A 69 -17.90 -1.28 -0.40
CA PRO A 69 -17.25 -0.67 -1.55
C PRO A 69 -16.73 0.76 -1.26
N THR A 70 -17.32 1.45 -0.27
CA THR A 70 -16.88 2.80 0.14
C THR A 70 -15.47 2.79 0.75
N ALA A 71 -14.98 1.66 1.25
CA ALA A 71 -13.59 1.49 1.67
C ALA A 71 -12.60 1.75 0.53
N ILE A 72 -12.94 1.34 -0.70
CA ILE A 72 -12.11 1.55 -1.88
C ILE A 72 -12.00 3.05 -2.18
N VAL A 73 -13.15 3.73 -2.25
CA VAL A 73 -13.20 5.18 -2.53
C VAL A 73 -12.47 5.97 -1.44
N SER A 74 -12.69 5.62 -0.17
CA SER A 74 -12.05 6.29 0.96
C SER A 74 -10.53 6.08 0.96
N GLY A 75 -10.08 4.87 0.65
CA GLY A 75 -8.65 4.57 0.52
C GLY A 75 -8.00 5.37 -0.62
N ILE A 76 -8.64 5.44 -1.79
CA ILE A 76 -8.14 6.24 -2.93
C ILE A 76 -8.05 7.73 -2.55
N ASN A 77 -9.08 8.28 -1.90
CA ASN A 77 -9.07 9.69 -1.46
C ASN A 77 -7.93 9.97 -0.47
N ALA A 78 -7.68 9.06 0.46
CA ALA A 78 -6.62 9.24 1.42
C ALA A 78 -5.21 9.10 0.79
N LEU A 79 -5.02 8.19 -0.17
CA LEU A 79 -3.80 8.13 -0.98
C LEU A 79 -3.58 9.43 -1.75
N ALA A 80 -4.61 9.96 -2.40
CA ALA A 80 -4.52 11.23 -3.13
C ALA A 80 -4.12 12.39 -2.20
N ASN A 81 -4.72 12.47 -1.00
CA ASN A 81 -4.35 13.47 0.01
C ASN A 81 -2.91 13.29 0.50
N LYS A 82 -2.45 12.06 0.69
CA LYS A 82 -1.06 11.76 1.08
C LYS A 82 -0.08 12.21 0.00
N ILE A 83 -0.32 11.84 -1.26
CA ILE A 83 0.53 12.26 -2.39
C ILE A 83 0.52 13.79 -2.52
N LYS A 84 -0.62 14.45 -2.33
CA LYS A 84 -0.72 15.91 -2.37
C LYS A 84 0.08 16.60 -1.27
N SER A 85 0.08 16.05 -0.06
CA SER A 85 0.72 16.65 1.12
C SER A 85 2.21 16.26 1.29
N ASN A 86 2.62 15.11 0.77
CA ASN A 86 3.98 14.60 0.87
C ASN A 86 4.35 13.74 -0.35
N PRO A 87 4.57 14.35 -1.53
CA PRO A 87 4.92 13.61 -2.72
C PRO A 87 6.35 13.09 -2.62
N ALA A 88 6.56 11.76 -2.63
CA ALA A 88 7.92 11.21 -2.64
C ALA A 88 8.68 11.44 -3.96
N GLN A 89 7.96 11.77 -5.05
CA GLN A 89 8.53 12.19 -6.33
C GLN A 89 7.49 13.04 -7.09
N PHE A 90 7.86 14.22 -7.56
CA PHE A 90 7.04 15.00 -8.51
C PHE A 90 7.10 14.31 -9.87
N TRP A 91 6.07 13.53 -10.21
CA TRP A 91 5.93 13.00 -11.57
C TRP A 91 5.47 14.13 -12.49
N GLY A 92 6.44 14.78 -13.12
CA GLY A 92 6.21 15.87 -14.06
C GLY A 92 6.12 17.24 -13.40
N THR A 93 7.25 17.94 -13.35
CA THR A 93 7.20 19.38 -13.61
C THR A 93 6.78 19.55 -15.07
N ALA A 94 5.47 19.50 -15.34
CA ALA A 94 4.95 20.14 -16.54
C ALA A 94 5.21 21.63 -16.35
N LEU A 95 6.28 22.11 -16.97
CA LEU A 95 6.47 23.52 -17.24
C LEU A 95 5.28 23.97 -18.09
N PHE A 96 4.37 24.71 -17.48
CA PHE A 96 3.45 25.60 -18.19
C PHE A 96 3.87 27.03 -17.85
#